data_AF-A0AAE3LXK7-F1
#
_entry.id   AF-A0AAE3LXK7-F1
#
_cell.length_a   1.000
_cell.length_b   1.000
_cell.length_c   1.000
_cell.angle_alpha   90.00
_cell.angle_beta   90.00
_cell.angle_gamma   90.00
#
_symmetry.space_group_name_H-M   'P 1'
#
loop_
_entity.id
_entity.type
_entity.pdbx_description
1 polymer ?
#
loop_
_entity_poly.entity_id
_entity_poly.type
_entity_poly.pdbx_seq_one_letter_code
_entity_poly.pdbx_strand_id
1 'polypeptide(L)'
;MTDRKLTPRQRMQALMFKAPLMIDCKTFDSFVVDYLDGHLPKPLRFRFETHLRFCPECKAFLNDYKKVIAVTQSQKETHKVEVPHALVEAVLRSIPNET
;
A
#
# COMPACT_ATOMS: atom_id res chain seq x y z
N MET A 1 -38.41 -9.71 9.13
CA MET A 1 -37.25 -8.81 8.99
C MET A 1 -36.45 -8.91 10.29
N THR A 2 -35.36 -9.68 10.30
CA THR A 2 -34.63 -10.00 11.54
C THR A 2 -33.91 -8.77 12.07
N ASP A 3 -34.17 -8.44 13.33
CA ASP A 3 -33.44 -7.45 14.14
C ASP A 3 -31.99 -7.90 14.24
N ARG A 4 -31.14 -7.47 13.30
CA ARG A 4 -29.74 -7.87 13.22
C ARG A 4 -28.94 -7.09 14.26
N LYS A 5 -28.94 -7.60 15.49
CA LYS A 5 -28.12 -7.05 16.57
C LYS A 5 -26.64 -7.14 16.17
N LEU A 6 -26.00 -5.98 16.08
CA LEU A 6 -24.57 -5.86 15.79
C LEU A 6 -23.75 -6.50 16.91
N THR A 7 -22.77 -7.33 16.55
CA THR A 7 -21.80 -7.87 17.50
C THR A 7 -20.96 -6.74 18.12
N PRO A 8 -20.38 -6.93 19.33
CA PRO A 8 -19.52 -5.94 19.96
C PRO A 8 -18.39 -5.42 19.04
N ARG A 9 -17.80 -6.32 18.24
CA ARG A 9 -16.78 -5.99 17.25
C ARG A 9 -17.30 -5.08 16.15
N GLN A 10 -18.48 -5.36 15.60
CA GLN A 10 -19.10 -4.53 14.56
C GLN A 10 -19.51 -3.15 15.09
N ARG A 11 -19.94 -3.06 16.35
CA ARG A 11 -20.23 -1.77 17.01
C ARG A 11 -18.95 -0.94 17.17
N MET A 12 -17.85 -1.57 17.60
CA MET A 12 -16.55 -0.93 17.68
C MET A 12 -16.07 -0.43 16.31
N GLN A 13 -16.20 -1.25 15.27
CA GLN A 13 -15.87 -0.84 13.89
C GLN A 13 -16.67 0.38 13.43
N ALA A 14 -18.00 0.34 13.61
CA ALA A 14 -18.87 1.46 13.25
C ALA A 14 -18.54 2.75 14.01
N LEU A 15 -18.14 2.64 15.29
CA LEU A 15 -17.68 3.78 16.08
C LEU A 15 -16.36 4.35 15.52
N MET A 16 -15.40 3.48 15.19
CA MET A 16 -14.09 3.89 14.65
C MET A 16 -14.24 4.63 13.33
N PHE A 17 -15.12 4.19 12.44
CA PHE A 17 -15.38 4.87 11.16
C PHE A 17 -16.12 6.22 11.29
N LYS A 18 -16.63 6.55 12.47
CA LYS A 18 -17.23 7.86 12.77
C LYS A 18 -16.27 8.80 13.52
N ALA A 19 -15.09 8.32 13.89
CA ALA A 19 -14.13 9.12 14.63
C ALA A 19 -13.47 10.17 13.71
N PRO A 20 -13.42 11.46 14.08
CA PRO A 20 -12.93 12.54 13.22
C PRO A 20 -11.43 12.45 12.89
N LEU A 21 -10.67 11.62 13.62
CA LEU A 21 -9.24 11.38 13.39
C LEU A 21 -8.96 10.11 12.57
N MET A 22 -9.99 9.32 12.25
CA MET A 22 -9.87 8.09 11.47
C MET A 22 -9.94 8.43 9.97
N ILE A 23 -9.03 7.86 9.18
CA ILE A 23 -9.11 7.95 7.71
C ILE A 23 -10.21 7.01 7.20
N ASP A 24 -10.86 7.39 6.09
CA ASP A 24 -11.81 6.53 5.39
C ASP A 24 -11.10 5.56 4.41
N CYS A 25 -11.85 4.62 3.84
CA CYS A 25 -11.30 3.62 2.92
C CYS A 25 -10.73 4.25 1.64
N LYS A 26 -11.27 5.39 1.19
CA LYS A 26 -10.81 6.09 -0.01
C LYS A 26 -9.45 6.76 0.22
N THR A 27 -9.31 7.42 1.35
CA THR A 27 -8.07 8.04 1.82
C THR A 27 -7.02 6.96 2.07
N PHE A 28 -7.40 5.84 2.66
CA PHE A 28 -6.55 4.67 2.78
C PHE A 28 -6.00 4.22 1.42
N ASP A 29 -6.88 4.03 0.42
CA ASP A 29 -6.48 3.58 -0.92
C ASP A 29 -5.43 4.50 -1.56
N SER A 30 -5.60 5.82 -1.43
CA SER A 30 -4.65 6.81 -1.95
C SER A 30 -3.25 6.74 -1.34
N PHE A 31 -3.09 6.10 -0.17
CA PHE A 31 -1.82 6.02 0.56
C PHE A 31 -1.16 4.64 0.49
N VAL A 32 -1.73 3.69 -0.26
CA VAL A 32 -1.22 2.31 -0.30
C VAL A 32 0.21 2.25 -0.85
N VAL A 33 0.49 2.98 -1.92
CA VAL A 33 1.83 3.01 -2.55
C VAL A 33 2.85 3.62 -1.58
N ASP A 34 2.59 4.83 -1.09
CA ASP A 34 3.48 5.52 -0.14
C ASP A 34 3.70 4.73 1.16
N TYR A 35 2.69 3.97 1.61
CA TYR A 35 2.81 3.07 2.76
C TYR A 35 3.76 1.91 2.48
N LEU A 36 3.65 1.27 1.31
CA LEU A 36 4.48 0.15 0.90
C LEU A 36 5.93 0.58 0.64
N ASP A 37 6.12 1.75 0.04
CA ASP A 37 7.45 2.32 -0.23
C ASP A 37 8.10 2.96 1.01
N GLY A 38 7.34 3.12 2.10
CA GLY A 38 7.85 3.66 3.36
C GLY A 38 7.94 5.20 3.40
N HIS A 39 7.31 5.90 2.46
CA HIS A 39 7.29 7.35 2.36
C HIS A 39 6.21 8.02 3.22
N LEU A 40 5.31 7.24 3.81
CA LEU A 40 4.21 7.78 4.62
C LEU A 40 4.72 8.43 5.93
N PRO A 41 4.40 9.71 6.21
CA PRO A 41 4.79 10.36 7.47
C PRO A 41 4.27 9.60 8.70
N LYS A 42 5.05 9.57 9.79
CA LYS A 42 4.75 8.79 11.00
C LYS A 42 3.30 8.96 11.52
N PRO A 43 2.74 10.18 11.65
CA PRO A 43 1.38 10.35 12.14
C PRO A 43 0.33 9.73 11.19
N LEU A 44 0.56 9.82 9.88
CA LEU A 44 -0.33 9.28 8.87
C LEU A 44 -0.22 7.76 8.80
N ARG A 45 0.99 7.23 8.91
CA ARG A 45 1.25 5.79 9.03
C ARG A 45 0.50 5.17 10.21
N PHE A 46 0.52 5.83 11.36
CA PHE A 46 -0.24 5.36 12.53
C PHE A 46 -1.75 5.28 12.25
N ARG A 47 -2.32 6.28 11.58
CA ARG A 47 -3.75 6.29 11.20
C ARG A 47 -4.07 5.17 10.20
N PHE A 48 -3.20 4.97 9.21
CA PHE A 48 -3.30 3.89 8.21
C PHE A 48 -3.29 2.50 8.87
N GLU A 49 -2.33 2.23 9.74
CA GLU A 49 -2.22 0.97 10.47
C GLU A 49 -3.36 0.77 11.47
N THR A 50 -3.90 1.86 12.03
CA THR A 50 -5.10 1.80 12.88
C THR A 50 -6.32 1.43 12.05
N HIS A 51 -6.50 2.02 10.87
CA HIS A 51 -7.59 1.67 9.96
C HIS A 51 -7.56 0.17 9.59
N LEU A 52 -6.39 -0.38 9.26
CA LEU A 52 -6.21 -1.82 8.99
C LEU A 52 -6.63 -2.75 10.13
N ARG A 53 -6.53 -2.29 11.39
CA ARG A 53 -6.93 -3.08 12.56
C ARG A 53 -8.46 -3.21 12.66
N PHE A 54 -9.20 -2.22 12.18
CA PHE A 54 -10.65 -2.16 12.29
C PHE A 54 -11.39 -2.48 10.98
N CYS A 55 -10.77 -2.25 9.83
CA CYS A 55 -11.36 -2.48 8.51
C CYS A 55 -10.86 -3.79 7.87
N PRO A 56 -11.64 -4.89 7.92
CA PRO A 56 -11.23 -6.15 7.30
C PRO A 56 -11.14 -6.06 5.77
N GLU A 57 -11.95 -5.19 5.14
CA GLU A 57 -11.97 -5.01 3.69
C GLU A 57 -10.65 -4.37 3.21
N CYS A 58 -10.23 -3.26 3.83
CA CYS A 58 -8.94 -2.63 3.50
C CYS A 58 -7.74 -3.54 3.81
N LYS A 59 -7.85 -4.41 4.84
CA LYS A 59 -6.84 -5.43 5.11
C LYS A 59 -6.76 -6.47 4.00
N ALA A 60 -7.90 -6.95 3.50
CA ALA A 60 -7.96 -7.88 2.38
C ALA A 60 -7.39 -7.23 1.11
N PHE A 61 -7.84 -6.01 0.80
CA PHE A 61 -7.36 -5.22 -0.32
C PHE A 61 -5.83 -5.05 -0.30
N LEU A 62 -5.23 -4.65 0.83
CA LEU A 62 -3.78 -4.49 0.94
C LEU A 62 -3.03 -5.82 0.72
N ASN A 63 -3.59 -6.93 1.18
CA ASN A 63 -3.00 -8.24 0.96
C ASN A 63 -3.04 -8.62 -0.53
N ASP A 64 -4.15 -8.35 -1.21
CA ASP A 64 -4.29 -8.63 -2.64
C ASP A 64 -3.37 -7.73 -3.48
N TYR A 65 -3.26 -6.45 -3.13
CA TYR A 65 -2.30 -5.53 -3.75
C TYR A 65 -0.85 -6.04 -3.63
N LYS A 66 -0.45 -6.51 -2.43
CA LYS A 66 0.87 -7.12 -2.21
C LYS A 66 1.10 -8.37 -3.06
N LYS A 67 0.06 -9.20 -3.29
CA LYS A 67 0.17 -10.37 -4.18
C LYS A 67 0.42 -9.95 -5.63
N VAL A 68 -0.27 -8.90 -6.10
CA VAL A 68 -0.04 -8.36 -7.45
C VAL A 68 1.41 -7.91 -7.61
N ILE A 69 1.94 -7.17 -6.64
CA ILE A 69 3.37 -6.79 -6.63
C ILE A 69 4.26 -8.04 -6.67
N ALA A 70 4.02 -9.03 -5.81
CA ALA A 70 4.84 -10.23 -5.76
C ALA A 70 4.85 -11.00 -7.10
N VAL A 71 3.70 -11.10 -7.79
CA VAL A 71 3.60 -11.71 -9.12
C VAL A 71 4.41 -10.94 -10.16
N THR A 72 4.31 -9.61 -10.18
CA THR A 72 5.09 -8.80 -11.13
C THR A 72 6.60 -8.84 -10.86
N GLN A 73 7.00 -8.96 -9.59
CA GLN A 73 8.40 -9.11 -9.19
C GLN A 73 8.96 -10.50 -9.54
N SER A 74 8.19 -11.57 -9.33
CA SER A 74 8.65 -12.92 -9.68
C SER A 74 8.85 -13.09 -11.19
N GLN A 75 8.10 -12.36 -12.01
CA GLN A 75 8.31 -12.33 -13.46
C GLN A 75 9.61 -11.61 -13.87
N LYS A 76 10.05 -10.58 -13.13
CA LYS A 76 11.35 -9.93 -13.39
C LYS A 76 12.52 -10.89 -13.23
N GLU A 77 12.46 -11.77 -12.24
CA GLU A 77 13.48 -12.79 -11.99
C GLU A 77 13.56 -13.79 -13.15
N THR A 78 12.41 -14.19 -13.72
CA THR A 78 12.36 -15.13 -14.85
C THR A 78 12.78 -14.52 -16.19
N HIS A 79 12.69 -13.19 -16.33
CA HIS A 79 13.02 -12.46 -17.54
C HIS A 79 14.19 -11.49 -17.26
N LYS A 80 15.30 -12.03 -16.76
CA LYS A 80 16.54 -11.27 -16.63
C LYS A 80 17.08 -10.99 -18.03
N VAL A 81 16.67 -9.88 -18.62
CA VAL A 81 17.17 -9.42 -19.92
C VAL A 81 18.62 -9.01 -19.73
N GLU A 82 19.50 -9.61 -20.51
CA GLU A 82 20.91 -9.21 -20.54
C GLU A 82 20.98 -7.81 -21.14
N VAL A 83 21.38 -6.84 -20.32
CA VAL A 83 21.43 -5.43 -20.72
C VAL A 83 22.66 -5.24 -21.62
N PRO A 84 22.51 -4.79 -22.87
CA PRO A 84 23.65 -4.57 -23.76
C PRO A 84 24.59 -3.50 -23.21
N HIS A 85 25.90 -3.78 -23.24
CA HIS A 85 26.93 -2.87 -22.71
C HIS A 85 26.83 -1.44 -23.30
N ALA A 86 26.52 -1.34 -24.59
CA ALA A 86 26.34 -0.06 -25.28
C ALA A 86 25.23 0.81 -24.66
N LEU A 87 24.18 0.20 -24.12
CA LEU A 87 23.10 0.92 -23.44
C LEU A 87 23.57 1.44 -22.08
N VAL A 88 24.29 0.63 -21.31
CA VAL A 88 24.88 1.04 -20.02
C VAL A 88 25.82 2.23 -20.22
N GLU A 89 26.71 2.16 -21.21
CA GLU A 89 27.61 3.26 -21.54
C GLU A 89 26.87 4.53 -21.97
N ALA A 90 25.83 4.40 -22.80
CA ALA A 90 25.04 5.54 -23.24
C ALA A 90 24.38 6.26 -22.05
N VAL A 91 23.86 5.50 -21.08
CA VAL A 91 23.29 6.06 -19.84
C VAL A 91 24.37 6.75 -19.01
N LEU A 92 25.51 6.09 -18.78
CA LEU A 92 26.62 6.67 -18.00
C LEU A 92 27.14 7.97 -18.60
N ARG A 93 27.20 8.10 -19.93
CA ARG A 93 27.59 9.35 -20.61
C ARG A 93 26.55 10.46 -20.49
N SER A 94 25.28 10.11 -20.26
CA SER A 94 24.17 11.07 -20.16
C SER A 94 24.00 11.66 -18.75
N ILE A 95 24.60 11.02 -17.73
CA ILE A 95 24.62 11.54 -16.37
C ILE A 95 25.76 12.58 -16.28
N PRO A 96 25.48 13.87 -16.02
CA PRO A 96 26.52 14.87 -15.86
C PRO A 96 27.40 14.47 -14.67
N ASN A 97 28.69 14.29 -14.92
CA ASN A 97 29.66 14.01 -13.89
C ASN A 97 29.94 15.35 -13.20
N GLU A 98 29.31 15.61 -12.05
CA GLU A 98 29.66 16.76 -11.23
C GLU A 98 31.08 16.54 -10.69
N THR A 99 32.05 17.27 -11.27
CA THR A 99 33.40 17.47 -10.73
C THR A 99 33.39 18.38 -9.53
#